data_AF-A0A3B8YW99-F1
#
_entry.id   AF-A0A3B8YW99-F1
#
_cell.length_a   1.000
_cell.length_b   1.000
_cell.length_c   1.000
_cell.angle_alpha   90.00
_cell.angle_beta   90.00
_cell.angle_gamma   90.00
#
_symmetry.space_group_name_H-M   'P 1'
#
loop_
_entity.id
_entity.type
_entity.pdbx_description
1 polymer ?
#
loop_
_entity_poly.entity_id
_entity_poly.type
_entity_poly.pdbx_seq_one_letter_code
_entity_poly.pdbx_strand_id
1 'polypeptide(L)'
;MSLSYRQIEAYSRQIILRDFSGASQERLLAASMLIDGSGIAARTAATYLAGAGIGHLHIAPALLEPLLFGELGQRNEDTLVHATAPDTSPDVVILTAADNPPNLPRLGYILVDQDRRGDTHLTRLPAESSLAACPACFPRETSDTLDPAAAAIAGSLAALTAIRWIAEIGETEPPARQTLVRGGSIFETAPFQPKKPCECP
;
A
#
# COMPACT_ATOMS: atom_id res chain seq x y z
N MET A 1 7.82 9.91 18.34
CA MET A 1 6.89 10.78 19.12
C MET A 1 6.28 9.82 20.12
N SER A 2 6.50 10.00 21.42
CA SER A 2 6.21 8.94 22.40
C SER A 2 4.73 8.57 22.46
N LEU A 3 4.41 7.27 22.48
CA LEU A 3 3.03 6.79 22.60
C LEU A 3 2.38 7.27 23.90
N SER A 4 1.12 7.70 23.81
CA SER A 4 0.29 7.95 25.01
C SER A 4 -0.11 6.63 25.68
N TYR A 5 -0.52 6.69 26.96
CA TYR A 5 -1.01 5.50 27.68
C TYR A 5 -2.17 4.80 26.96
N ARG A 6 -3.13 5.59 26.43
CA ARG A 6 -4.28 5.08 25.67
C ARG A 6 -3.84 4.36 24.38
N GLN A 7 -2.83 4.90 23.67
CA GLN A 7 -2.26 4.26 22.49
C GLN A 7 -1.49 2.98 22.85
N ILE A 8 -0.73 2.96 23.95
CA ILE A 8 -0.06 1.75 24.43
C ILE A 8 -1.09 0.65 24.70
N GLU A 9 -2.20 0.96 25.35
CA GLU A 9 -3.28 0.01 25.61
C GLU A 9 -3.91 -0.51 24.30
N ALA A 10 -4.27 0.40 23.39
CA ALA A 10 -4.89 0.07 22.10
C ALA A 10 -3.99 -0.80 21.20
N TYR A 11 -2.69 -0.50 21.15
CA TYR A 11 -1.71 -1.19 20.31
C TYR A 11 -0.91 -2.28 21.04
N SER A 12 -1.22 -2.57 22.30
CA SER A 12 -0.49 -3.55 23.14
C SER A 12 -0.30 -4.90 22.47
N ARG A 13 -1.33 -5.39 21.77
CA ARG A 13 -1.31 -6.67 21.04
C ARG A 13 -0.39 -6.67 19.81
N GLN A 14 -0.15 -5.50 19.23
CA GLN A 14 0.78 -5.33 18.11
C GLN A 14 2.20 -5.17 18.64
N ILE A 15 2.39 -4.34 19.67
CA ILE A 15 3.67 -4.02 20.32
C ILE A 15 4.36 -5.24 20.94
N ILE A 16 3.61 -6.27 21.34
CA ILE A 16 4.19 -7.49 21.92
C ILE A 16 4.74 -8.48 20.89
N LEU A 17 4.45 -8.28 19.59
CA LEU A 17 4.88 -9.21 18.55
C LEU A 17 6.40 -9.15 18.34
N ARG A 18 6.98 -10.28 17.92
CA ARG A 18 8.39 -10.34 17.53
C ARG A 18 8.62 -9.38 16.36
N ASP A 19 9.69 -8.60 16.44
CA ASP A 19 10.11 -7.59 15.45
C ASP A 19 9.18 -6.37 15.32
N PHE A 20 8.14 -6.26 16.16
CA PHE A 20 7.28 -5.08 16.25
C PHE A 20 7.38 -4.47 17.66
N SER A 21 7.64 -3.17 17.76
CA SER A 21 7.87 -2.51 19.04
C SER A 21 7.06 -1.22 19.19
N GLY A 22 7.11 -0.59 20.37
CA GLY A 22 6.54 0.74 20.56
C GLY A 22 7.11 1.74 19.56
N ALA A 23 8.42 1.69 19.27
CA ALA A 23 9.05 2.53 18.26
C ALA A 23 8.54 2.24 16.84
N SER A 24 8.16 0.99 16.54
CA SER A 24 7.53 0.63 15.26
C SER A 24 6.14 1.28 15.15
N GLN A 25 5.35 1.23 16.23
CA GLN A 25 4.05 1.91 16.28
C GLN A 25 4.19 3.43 16.17
N GLU A 26 5.18 4.04 16.81
CA GLU A 26 5.44 5.48 16.68
C GLU A 26 5.73 5.88 15.23
N ARG A 27 6.45 5.03 14.47
CA ARG A 27 6.68 5.26 13.04
C ARG A 27 5.39 5.18 12.24
N LEU A 28 4.54 4.17 12.49
CA LEU A 28 3.24 4.06 11.82
C LEU A 28 2.36 5.30 12.08
N LEU A 29 2.28 5.74 13.34
CA LEU A 29 1.52 6.93 13.72
C LEU A 29 2.09 8.23 13.14
N ALA A 30 3.39 8.29 12.86
CA ALA A 30 4.02 9.43 12.20
C ALA A 30 3.94 9.37 10.67
N ALA A 31 3.58 8.23 10.10
CA ALA A 31 3.65 8.00 8.66
C ALA A 31 2.47 8.61 7.90
N SER A 32 2.77 9.02 6.67
CA SER A 32 1.80 9.47 5.68
C SER A 32 1.78 8.52 4.50
N MET A 33 0.60 8.04 4.13
CA MET A 33 0.41 7.15 2.99
C MET A 33 -0.57 7.73 1.99
N LEU A 34 -0.37 7.42 0.71
CA LEU A 34 -1.32 7.71 -0.35
C LEU A 34 -1.81 6.40 -0.99
N ILE A 35 -3.11 6.20 -1.02
CA ILE A 35 -3.75 5.22 -1.88
C ILE A 35 -4.32 5.98 -3.07
N ASP A 36 -3.75 5.76 -4.24
CA ASP A 36 -4.22 6.35 -5.49
C ASP A 36 -4.84 5.25 -6.37
N GLY A 37 -6.15 5.23 -6.36
CA GLY A 37 -6.95 4.24 -7.05
C GLY A 37 -8.20 3.86 -6.28
N SER A 38 -8.80 2.78 -6.75
CA SER A 38 -10.18 2.44 -6.52
C SER A 38 -10.41 0.94 -6.38
N GLY A 39 -11.59 0.57 -5.91
CA GLY A 39 -12.06 -0.81 -5.88
C GLY A 39 -11.62 -1.58 -4.63
N ILE A 40 -11.76 -2.91 -4.70
CA ILE A 40 -11.62 -3.79 -3.53
C ILE A 40 -10.19 -3.82 -3.00
N ALA A 41 -9.18 -3.73 -3.87
CA ALA A 41 -7.79 -3.67 -3.43
C ALA A 41 -7.51 -2.39 -2.60
N ALA A 42 -7.92 -1.22 -3.11
CA ALA A 42 -7.78 0.05 -2.40
C ALA A 42 -8.53 0.04 -1.06
N ARG A 43 -9.80 -0.40 -1.05
CA ARG A 43 -10.61 -0.50 0.18
C ARG A 43 -9.98 -1.44 1.20
N THR A 44 -9.54 -2.61 0.77
CA THR A 44 -8.92 -3.59 1.65
C THR A 44 -7.62 -3.04 2.23
N ALA A 45 -6.75 -2.45 1.39
CA ALA A 45 -5.52 -1.82 1.84
C ALA A 45 -5.82 -0.73 2.89
N ALA A 46 -6.73 0.19 2.60
CA ALA A 46 -7.13 1.26 3.53
C ALA A 46 -7.61 0.72 4.87
N THR A 47 -8.43 -0.35 4.84
CA THR A 47 -9.00 -0.98 6.03
C THR A 47 -7.93 -1.57 6.96
N TYR A 48 -6.91 -2.22 6.39
CA TYR A 48 -5.79 -2.77 7.15
C TYR A 48 -4.84 -1.68 7.65
N LEU A 49 -4.55 -0.66 6.83
CA LEU A 49 -3.68 0.46 7.21
C LEU A 49 -4.27 1.29 8.36
N ALA A 50 -5.57 1.59 8.30
CA ALA A 50 -6.27 2.25 9.42
C ALA A 50 -6.24 1.38 10.69
N GLY A 51 -6.49 0.07 10.55
CA GLY A 51 -6.42 -0.87 11.68
C GLY A 51 -5.02 -1.00 12.30
N ALA A 52 -3.96 -0.78 11.51
CA ALA A 52 -2.57 -0.76 11.98
C ALA A 52 -2.18 0.55 12.69
N GLY A 53 -3.01 1.60 12.58
CA GLY A 53 -2.71 2.91 13.18
C GLY A 53 -1.71 3.72 12.36
N ILE A 54 -1.84 3.72 11.04
CA ILE A 54 -1.16 4.72 10.20
C ILE A 54 -1.71 6.11 10.53
N GLY A 55 -0.84 7.09 10.79
CA GLY A 55 -1.26 8.43 11.22
C GLY A 55 -2.04 9.20 10.16
N HIS A 56 -1.55 9.22 8.92
CA HIS A 56 -2.17 9.95 7.82
C HIS A 56 -2.43 9.03 6.63
N LEU A 57 -3.70 8.81 6.31
CA LEU A 57 -4.11 8.02 5.16
C LEU A 57 -4.80 8.92 4.13
N HIS A 58 -4.09 9.27 3.08
CA HIS A 58 -4.60 10.01 1.93
C HIS A 58 -5.19 9.03 0.93
N ILE A 59 -6.42 9.28 0.48
CA ILE A 59 -7.07 8.45 -0.51
C ILE A 59 -7.57 9.34 -1.64
N ALA A 60 -6.97 9.17 -2.82
CA ALA A 60 -7.34 9.94 -3.99
C ALA A 60 -8.73 9.50 -4.49
N PRO A 61 -9.56 10.43 -5.00
CA PRO A 61 -11.01 10.30 -4.90
C PRO A 61 -11.68 9.41 -5.95
N ALA A 62 -10.93 8.78 -6.86
CA ALA A 62 -11.54 8.29 -8.10
C ALA A 62 -12.73 7.35 -7.87
N LEU A 63 -12.76 6.48 -6.84
CA LEU A 63 -13.94 5.63 -6.56
C LEU A 63 -14.10 5.16 -5.09
N LEU A 64 -13.83 5.99 -4.07
CA LEU A 64 -14.26 5.64 -2.71
C LEU A 64 -15.66 6.18 -2.42
N GLU A 65 -16.59 5.29 -2.12
CA GLU A 65 -17.92 5.65 -1.63
C GLU A 65 -17.79 6.47 -0.33
N PRO A 66 -18.55 7.57 -0.16
CA PRO A 66 -18.53 8.40 1.06
C PRO A 66 -18.70 7.61 2.36
N LEU A 67 -19.41 6.48 2.32
CA LEU A 67 -19.62 5.59 3.46
C LEU A 67 -18.30 4.98 3.99
N LEU A 68 -17.36 4.66 3.11
CA LEU A 68 -16.09 4.05 3.51
C LEU A 68 -15.21 5.01 4.31
N PHE A 69 -15.21 6.31 3.98
CA PHE A 69 -14.43 7.31 4.73
C PHE A 69 -14.86 7.39 6.19
N GLY A 70 -16.17 7.35 6.44
CA GLY A 70 -16.72 7.32 7.80
C GLY A 70 -16.35 6.05 8.55
N GLU A 71 -16.41 4.88 7.88
CA GLU A 71 -16.02 3.60 8.48
C GLU A 71 -14.53 3.55 8.86
N LEU A 72 -13.65 4.07 8.01
CA LEU A 72 -12.21 4.08 8.28
C LEU A 72 -11.86 5.00 9.45
N GLY A 73 -12.45 6.19 9.53
CA GLY A 73 -12.24 7.11 10.65
C GLY A 73 -12.78 6.60 11.99
N GLN A 74 -13.85 5.79 11.97
CA GLN A 74 -14.35 5.12 13.17
C GLN A 74 -13.52 3.90 13.58
N ARG A 75 -12.78 3.31 12.64
CA ARG A 75 -12.01 2.08 12.87
C ARG A 75 -10.81 2.32 13.76
N ASN A 76 -10.17 3.47 13.63
CA ASN A 76 -9.06 3.87 14.46
C ASN A 76 -8.99 5.39 14.58
N GLU A 77 -9.23 5.92 15.79
CA GLU A 77 -9.24 7.36 16.02
C GLU A 77 -7.85 8.01 15.87
N ASP A 78 -6.77 7.24 15.90
CA ASP A 78 -5.41 7.75 15.66
C ASP A 78 -5.08 7.87 14.16
N THR A 79 -5.93 7.35 13.26
CA THR A 79 -5.77 7.44 11.81
C THR A 79 -6.60 8.58 11.23
N LEU A 80 -5.91 9.61 10.73
CA LEU A 80 -6.53 10.71 10.00
C LEU A 80 -6.68 10.35 8.52
N VAL A 81 -7.92 10.26 8.04
CA VAL A 81 -8.21 9.98 6.64
C VAL A 81 -8.46 11.27 5.88
N HIS A 82 -7.74 11.45 4.77
CA HIS A 82 -7.81 12.63 3.90
C HIS A 82 -8.34 12.22 2.53
N ALA A 83 -9.26 12.99 1.96
CA ALA A 83 -9.81 12.75 0.61
C ALA A 83 -8.96 13.38 -0.50
N THR A 84 -7.80 13.94 -0.17
CA THR A 84 -6.90 14.61 -1.11
C THR A 84 -5.50 14.06 -0.97
N ALA A 85 -4.72 14.14 -2.05
CA ALA A 85 -3.29 13.84 -2.00
C ALA A 85 -2.58 14.73 -0.95
N PRO A 86 -1.51 14.24 -0.32
CA PRO A 86 -0.74 15.03 0.63
C PRO A 86 0.01 16.16 -0.08
N ASP A 87 0.10 17.32 0.58
CA ASP A 87 0.94 18.45 0.13
C ASP A 87 2.45 18.12 0.19
N THR A 88 2.80 17.08 0.97
CA THR A 88 4.18 16.61 1.14
C THR A 88 4.36 15.21 0.55
N SER A 89 5.60 14.79 0.32
CA SER A 89 5.90 13.43 -0.12
C SER A 89 5.39 12.41 0.92
N PRO A 90 4.49 11.49 0.53
CA PRO A 90 4.09 10.39 1.39
C PRO A 90 5.26 9.43 1.62
N ASP A 91 5.21 8.62 2.68
CA ASP A 91 6.17 7.57 2.91
C ASP A 91 5.98 6.41 1.92
N VAL A 92 4.73 5.99 1.70
CA VAL A 92 4.40 4.92 0.75
C VAL A 92 3.21 5.31 -0.11
N VAL A 93 3.26 4.95 -1.40
CA VAL A 93 2.15 5.12 -2.34
C VAL A 93 1.67 3.75 -2.82
N ILE A 94 0.38 3.46 -2.66
CA ILE A 94 -0.28 2.29 -3.23
C ILE A 94 -1.07 2.72 -4.47
N LEU A 95 -0.77 2.11 -5.62
CA LEU A 95 -1.42 2.35 -6.89
C LEU A 95 -2.30 1.15 -7.25
N THR A 96 -3.62 1.32 -7.34
CA THR A 96 -4.53 0.21 -7.69
C THR A 96 -5.21 0.34 -9.05
N ALA A 97 -4.93 1.42 -9.79
CA ALA A 97 -5.33 1.66 -11.19
C ALA A 97 -4.91 3.05 -11.72
N ALA A 98 -4.37 3.95 -10.88
CA ALA A 98 -4.19 5.36 -11.25
C ALA A 98 -2.98 5.62 -12.16
N ASP A 99 -3.18 6.40 -13.22
CA ASP A 99 -2.21 6.63 -14.30
C ASP A 99 -0.96 7.42 -13.89
N ASN A 100 -1.03 8.26 -12.85
CA ASN A 100 0.12 9.09 -12.48
C ASN A 100 0.07 9.52 -11.00
N PRO A 101 0.99 9.05 -10.14
CA PRO A 101 1.03 9.51 -8.76
C PRO A 101 1.48 10.98 -8.67
N PRO A 102 0.92 11.76 -7.74
CA PRO A 102 1.18 13.19 -7.63
C PRO A 102 2.58 13.52 -7.12
N ASN A 103 3.17 12.69 -6.25
CA ASN A 103 4.47 12.94 -5.60
C ASN A 103 5.31 11.65 -5.49
N LEU A 104 6.63 11.81 -5.41
CA LEU A 104 7.57 10.71 -5.13
C LEU A 104 7.47 10.28 -3.65
N PRO A 105 7.27 8.98 -3.34
CA PRO A 105 7.26 8.44 -2.00
C PRO A 105 8.67 8.35 -1.45
N ARG A 106 8.78 8.42 -0.11
CA ARG A 106 10.07 8.30 0.58
C ARG A 106 10.58 6.87 0.67
N LEU A 107 9.68 5.89 0.82
CA LEU A 107 10.02 4.47 0.97
C LEU A 107 9.72 3.66 -0.28
N GLY A 108 8.67 4.00 -1.04
CA GLY A 108 8.43 3.35 -2.33
C GLY A 108 6.99 3.30 -2.81
N TYR A 109 6.81 2.70 -3.98
CA TYR A 109 5.51 2.40 -4.59
C TYR A 109 5.14 0.93 -4.43
N ILE A 110 3.85 0.66 -4.27
CA ILE A 110 3.26 -0.67 -4.37
C ILE A 110 2.14 -0.62 -5.40
N LEU A 111 2.27 -1.38 -6.48
CA LEU A 111 1.27 -1.42 -7.55
C LEU A 111 0.45 -2.69 -7.46
N VAL A 112 -0.85 -2.56 -7.62
CA VAL A 112 -1.80 -3.66 -7.77
C VAL A 112 -2.49 -3.52 -9.12
N ASP A 113 -2.34 -4.53 -9.97
CA ASP A 113 -2.96 -4.59 -11.29
C ASP A 113 -3.42 -6.02 -11.64
N GLN A 114 -4.05 -6.19 -12.81
CA GLN A 114 -4.53 -7.49 -13.26
C GLN A 114 -4.33 -7.66 -14.77
N ASP A 115 -3.71 -8.76 -15.18
CA ASP A 115 -3.52 -9.05 -16.60
C ASP A 115 -4.80 -9.44 -17.34
N ARG A 116 -4.71 -9.52 -18.67
CA ARG A 116 -5.82 -9.97 -19.53
C ARG A 116 -6.28 -11.41 -19.25
N ARG A 117 -5.47 -12.22 -18.58
CA ARG A 117 -5.84 -13.59 -18.16
C ARG A 117 -6.64 -13.57 -16.86
N GLY A 118 -6.56 -12.46 -16.13
CA GLY A 118 -7.20 -12.24 -14.85
C GLY A 118 -6.29 -12.56 -13.67
N ASP A 119 -4.99 -12.75 -13.89
CA ASP A 119 -4.00 -12.92 -12.84
C ASP A 119 -3.78 -11.56 -12.16
N THR A 120 -3.83 -11.52 -10.84
CA THR A 120 -3.62 -10.29 -10.08
C THR A 120 -2.16 -10.16 -9.71
N HIS A 121 -1.55 -9.00 -9.92
CA HIS A 121 -0.16 -8.79 -9.59
C HIS A 121 0.01 -7.70 -8.53
N LEU A 122 0.94 -7.95 -7.62
CA LEU A 122 1.44 -7.01 -6.64
C LEU A 122 2.91 -6.73 -6.93
N THR A 123 3.21 -5.51 -7.34
CA THR A 123 4.57 -5.09 -7.66
C THR A 123 5.08 -4.13 -6.59
N ARG A 124 6.28 -4.38 -6.06
CA ARG A 124 6.88 -3.57 -4.99
C ARG A 124 8.10 -2.85 -5.51
N LEU A 125 8.17 -1.54 -5.28
CA LEU A 125 9.22 -0.65 -5.77
C LEU A 125 9.76 0.22 -4.65
N PRO A 126 10.82 -0.24 -3.97
CA PRO A 126 11.54 0.58 -3.01
C PRO A 126 12.07 1.87 -3.65
N ALA A 127 12.07 2.97 -2.91
CA ALA A 127 12.48 4.30 -3.39
C ALA A 127 13.96 4.35 -3.81
N GLU A 128 14.81 3.50 -3.24
CA GLU A 128 16.21 3.34 -3.64
C GLU A 128 16.39 2.65 -5.00
N SER A 129 15.34 2.07 -5.57
CA SER A 129 15.42 1.52 -6.92
C SER A 129 15.41 2.64 -7.96
N SER A 130 16.28 2.55 -8.97
CA SER A 130 16.31 3.50 -10.09
C SER A 130 14.98 3.58 -10.87
N LEU A 131 14.09 2.60 -10.67
CA LEU A 131 12.79 2.52 -11.32
C LEU A 131 11.67 3.22 -10.52
N ALA A 132 11.90 3.59 -9.25
CA ALA A 132 10.89 4.23 -8.43
C ALA A 132 10.48 5.61 -8.98
N ALA A 133 11.34 6.28 -9.74
CA ALA A 133 11.06 7.60 -10.30
C ALA A 133 9.94 7.62 -11.35
N CYS A 134 9.59 6.48 -11.94
CA CYS A 134 8.56 6.41 -12.99
C CYS A 134 7.76 5.10 -12.90
N PRO A 135 6.66 5.11 -12.14
CA PRO A 135 5.77 3.95 -12.03
C PRO A 135 5.04 3.63 -13.34
N ALA A 136 5.20 4.44 -14.40
CA ALA A 136 4.75 4.15 -15.76
C ALA A 136 5.71 3.20 -16.53
N CYS A 137 6.96 3.02 -16.07
CA CYS A 137 7.89 2.01 -16.62
C CYS A 137 7.45 0.56 -16.29
N PHE A 138 6.38 0.39 -15.53
CA PHE A 138 5.83 -0.88 -15.07
C PHE A 138 4.72 -1.35 -16.02
N PRO A 139 4.77 -2.59 -16.52
CA PRO A 139 3.68 -3.15 -17.31
C PRO A 139 2.41 -3.12 -16.46
N ARG A 140 1.46 -2.29 -16.87
CA ARG A 140 0.10 -2.28 -16.32
C ARG A 140 -0.81 -2.90 -17.34
N GLU A 141 -1.44 -3.98 -16.96
CA GLU A 141 -2.62 -4.46 -17.65
C GLU A 141 -3.79 -4.06 -16.76
N THR A 142 -4.70 -3.25 -17.30
CA THR A 142 -5.90 -2.80 -16.62
C THR A 142 -7.06 -3.64 -17.15
N SER A 143 -7.51 -4.60 -16.35
CA SER A 143 -8.79 -5.27 -16.56
C SER A 143 -9.82 -4.63 -15.64
N ASP A 144 -10.92 -4.14 -16.20
CA ASP A 144 -12.00 -3.43 -15.48
C ASP A 144 -12.86 -4.35 -14.58
N THR A 145 -12.46 -5.61 -14.40
CA THR A 145 -13.16 -6.55 -13.52
C THR A 145 -12.15 -7.36 -12.70
N LEU A 146 -11.50 -6.69 -11.74
CA LEU A 146 -10.73 -7.36 -10.71
C LEU A 146 -11.58 -8.44 -10.04
N ASP A 147 -11.04 -9.67 -9.95
CA ASP A 147 -11.64 -10.72 -9.13
C ASP A 147 -11.71 -10.21 -7.68
N PRO A 148 -12.91 -10.09 -7.08
CA PRO A 148 -13.07 -9.55 -5.74
C PRO A 148 -12.18 -10.21 -4.69
N ALA A 149 -11.98 -11.53 -4.76
CA ALA A 149 -11.16 -12.25 -3.80
C ALA A 149 -9.66 -11.96 -4.01
N ALA A 150 -9.20 -12.04 -5.26
CA ALA A 150 -7.81 -11.76 -5.61
C ALA A 150 -7.42 -10.30 -5.30
N ALA A 151 -8.32 -9.35 -5.58
CA ALA A 151 -8.13 -7.94 -5.27
C ALA A 151 -8.06 -7.69 -3.76
N ALA A 152 -8.89 -8.37 -2.95
CA ALA A 152 -8.81 -8.25 -1.50
C ALA A 152 -7.47 -8.80 -0.96
N ILE A 153 -7.01 -9.94 -1.48
CA ILE A 153 -5.70 -10.51 -1.14
C ILE A 153 -4.57 -9.56 -1.54
N ALA A 154 -4.59 -9.01 -2.76
CA ALA A 154 -3.58 -8.07 -3.20
C ALA A 154 -3.58 -6.78 -2.37
N GLY A 155 -4.76 -6.27 -2.01
CA GLY A 155 -4.91 -5.12 -1.12
C GLY A 155 -4.36 -5.37 0.29
N SER A 156 -4.58 -6.56 0.86
CA SER A 156 -4.05 -6.91 2.18
C SER A 156 -2.53 -7.09 2.16
N LEU A 157 -1.98 -7.72 1.10
CA LEU A 157 -0.54 -7.84 0.89
C LEU A 157 0.13 -6.47 0.65
N ALA A 158 -0.54 -5.55 -0.03
CA ALA A 158 -0.06 -4.19 -0.21
C ALA A 158 0.02 -3.44 1.12
N ALA A 159 -1.04 -3.51 1.94
CA ALA A 159 -1.02 -2.94 3.28
C ALA A 159 0.09 -3.56 4.16
N LEU A 160 0.22 -4.89 4.15
CA LEU A 160 1.26 -5.59 4.90
C LEU A 160 2.67 -5.14 4.47
N THR A 161 2.91 -5.02 3.16
CA THR A 161 4.19 -4.54 2.62
C THR A 161 4.49 -3.12 3.10
N ALA A 162 3.50 -2.22 3.02
CA ALA A 162 3.67 -0.84 3.48
C ALA A 162 3.96 -0.75 4.99
N ILE A 163 3.22 -1.52 5.80
CA ILE A 163 3.45 -1.61 7.25
C ILE A 163 4.86 -2.09 7.53
N ARG A 164 5.34 -3.14 6.83
CA ARG A 164 6.70 -3.65 6.99
C ARG A 164 7.75 -2.59 6.65
N TRP A 165 7.57 -1.83 5.57
CA TRP A 165 8.47 -0.76 5.19
C TRP A 165 8.52 0.36 6.24
N ILE A 166 7.37 0.84 6.69
CA ILE A 166 7.28 1.95 7.66
C ILE A 166 7.77 1.52 9.05
N ALA A 167 7.42 0.31 9.47
CA ALA A 167 7.79 -0.22 10.78
C ALA A 167 9.22 -0.80 10.83
N GLU A 168 9.94 -0.79 9.69
CA GLU A 168 11.28 -1.36 9.54
C GLU A 168 11.35 -2.85 9.92
N ILE A 169 10.38 -3.64 9.44
CA ILE A 169 10.26 -5.08 9.76
C ILE A 169 10.83 -5.95 8.65
N GLY A 170 11.94 -6.59 8.97
CA GLY A 170 12.72 -7.41 8.04
C GLY A 170 13.57 -6.57 7.09
N GLU A 171 14.18 -7.23 6.11
CA GLU A 171 15.04 -6.58 5.13
C GLU A 171 14.23 -5.93 4.00
N THR A 172 14.74 -4.82 3.46
CA THR A 172 14.18 -4.21 2.26
C THR A 172 14.45 -5.12 1.07
N GLU A 173 13.37 -5.64 0.48
CA GLU A 173 13.44 -6.58 -0.64
C GLU A 173 13.63 -5.83 -1.97
N PRO A 174 14.39 -6.40 -2.93
CA PRO A 174 14.56 -5.77 -4.24
C PRO A 174 13.23 -5.68 -5.00
N PRO A 175 13.16 -4.87 -6.07
CA PRO A 175 11.98 -4.78 -6.93
C PRO A 175 11.51 -6.16 -7.41
N ALA A 176 10.27 -6.50 -7.10
CA ALA A 176 9.70 -7.80 -7.40
C ALA A 176 8.22 -7.70 -7.74
N ARG A 177 7.76 -8.62 -8.59
CA ARG A 177 6.35 -8.83 -8.91
C ARG A 177 5.90 -10.16 -8.32
N GLN A 178 4.87 -10.11 -7.49
CA GLN A 178 4.14 -11.27 -7.01
C GLN A 178 2.89 -11.43 -7.87
N THR A 179 2.66 -12.62 -8.39
CA THR A 179 1.49 -12.95 -9.22
C THR A 179 0.62 -13.95 -8.48
N LEU A 180 -0.65 -13.58 -8.29
CA LEU A 180 -1.70 -14.46 -7.85
C LEU A 180 -2.45 -14.97 -9.08
N VAL A 181 -2.22 -16.25 -9.39
CA VAL A 181 -2.81 -16.90 -10.57
C VAL A 181 -4.31 -17.10 -10.35
N ARG A 182 -5.12 -16.68 -11.32
CA ARG A 182 -6.58 -16.79 -11.26
C ARG A 182 -7.02 -18.25 -11.09
N GLY A 183 -7.87 -18.50 -10.10
CA GLY A 183 -8.36 -19.84 -9.78
C GLY A 183 -7.31 -20.78 -9.18
N GLY A 184 -6.09 -20.30 -8.94
CA GLY A 184 -5.04 -20.99 -8.21
C GLY A 184 -4.86 -20.47 -6.79
N SER A 185 -4.10 -21.21 -5.99
CA SER A 185 -3.61 -20.78 -4.66
C SER A 185 -2.11 -20.44 -4.69
N ILE A 186 -1.54 -20.29 -5.89
CA ILE A 186 -0.09 -20.18 -6.11
C ILE A 186 0.28 -18.70 -6.21
N PHE A 187 1.28 -18.32 -5.41
CA PHE A 187 1.97 -17.04 -5.51
C PHE A 187 3.30 -17.25 -6.23
N GLU A 188 3.41 -16.72 -7.44
CA GLU A 188 4.69 -16.72 -8.17
C GLU A 188 5.40 -15.39 -7.90
N THR A 189 6.63 -15.45 -7.39
CA THR A 189 7.46 -14.25 -7.21
C THR A 189 8.54 -14.24 -8.27
N ALA A 190 8.59 -13.18 -9.07
CA ALA A 190 9.62 -12.98 -10.08
C ALA A 190 10.35 -11.64 -9.84
N PRO A 191 11.65 -11.56 -10.14
CA PRO A 191 12.33 -10.28 -10.26
C PRO A 191 11.56 -9.39 -11.24
N PHE A 192 11.41 -8.12 -10.89
CA PHE A 192 10.71 -7.20 -11.76
C PHE A 192 11.50 -6.97 -13.08
N GLN A 193 10.78 -6.92 -14.20
CA GLN A 193 11.33 -6.64 -15.53
C GLN A 193 10.63 -5.39 -16.11
N PRO A 194 11.33 -4.25 -16.29
CA PRO A 194 10.74 -3.04 -16.83
C PRO A 194 10.23 -3.23 -18.26
N LYS A 195 9.19 -2.48 -18.63
CA LYS A 195 8.68 -2.48 -20.01
C LYS A 195 9.77 -1.92 -20.94
N LYS A 196 10.08 -2.62 -22.04
CA LYS A 196 10.91 -2.04 -23.11
C LYS A 196 10.01 -1.16 -24.00
N PRO A 197 10.43 0.03 -24.48
CA PRO A 197 11.74 0.69 -24.33
C PRO A 197 11.69 1.84 -23.31
N CYS A 198 11.42 1.55 -22.03
CA CYS A 198 11.38 2.61 -21.03
C CYS A 198 12.78 3.20 -20.76
N GLU A 199 13.02 4.42 -21.22
CA GLU A 199 14.15 5.27 -20.85
C GLU A 199 13.74 6.09 -19.61
N CYS A 200 13.72 5.40 -18.46
CA CYS A 200 13.58 6.02 -17.15
C CYS A 200 14.90 6.79 -16.83
N PRO A 201 14.87 8.08 -16.45
CA PRO A 201 16.06 8.88 -16.10
C PRO A 201 16.75 8.44 -14.79
#